data_AF-A0A1W9H8G5-F1
#
_entry.id   AF-A0A1W9H8G5-F1
#
_cell.length_a   1.000
_cell.length_b   1.000
_cell.length_c   1.000
_cell.angle_alpha   90.00
_cell.angle_beta   90.00
_cell.angle_gamma   90.00
#
_symmetry.space_group_name_H-M   'P 1'
#
loop_
_entity.id
_entity.type
_entity.pdbx_description
1 polymer ?
#
loop_
_entity_poly.entity_id
_entity_poly.type
_entity_poly.pdbx_seq_one_letter_code
_entity_poly.pdbx_strand_id
1 'polypeptide(L)'
;MTLLTFRFRQSQAVDFYWNLELAKRGALREFNVPPNIIIYESTFDLLNPIQVGHALSMAKALMLDKRAEVFSGNTSLTMTTVRDVLQCYQQSMQAEDYHAHCWFKIRLTFDLTVTRFEVESDEAGKAFVFPCRCAASQAYGIHYEHPGTIYAQVDSALWRAGTRWCPRLEDLSEIKLVNVELQTKR
;
A
#
# COMPACT_ATOMS: atom_id res chain seq x y z
N MET A 1 -11.75 -0.64 1.37
CA MET A 1 -11.65 -1.60 2.49
C MET A 1 -10.58 -1.10 3.44
N THR A 2 -10.90 -0.91 4.73
CA THR A 2 -9.99 -0.28 5.72
C THR A 2 -9.46 -1.25 6.77
N LEU A 3 -9.86 -2.52 6.71
CA LEU A 3 -9.41 -3.55 7.64
C LEU A 3 -8.18 -4.27 7.08
N LEU A 4 -7.20 -4.48 7.95
CA LEU A 4 -5.99 -5.24 7.68
C LEU A 4 -5.88 -6.39 8.69
N THR A 5 -5.75 -7.61 8.18
CA THR A 5 -5.78 -8.83 8.99
C THR A 5 -4.43 -9.53 8.91
N PHE A 6 -3.79 -9.74 10.05
CA PHE A 6 -2.54 -10.49 10.16
C PHE A 6 -2.84 -11.89 10.66
N ARG A 7 -2.25 -12.89 10.04
CA ARG A 7 -2.34 -14.29 10.44
C ARG A 7 -0.96 -14.86 10.66
N PHE A 8 -0.75 -15.54 11.79
CA PHE A 8 0.53 -16.16 12.11
C PHE A 8 0.30 -17.39 13.00
N ARG A 9 1.28 -18.28 13.04
CA ARG A 9 1.17 -19.54 13.80
C ARG A 9 1.80 -19.39 15.17
N GLN A 10 1.39 -20.23 16.10
CA GLN A 10 2.14 -20.42 17.33
C GLN A 10 3.61 -20.76 17.01
N SER A 11 4.52 -20.15 17.76
CA SER A 11 5.95 -20.31 17.59
C SER A 11 6.64 -20.45 18.95
N GLN A 12 7.79 -21.12 18.96
CA GLN A 12 8.68 -21.20 20.13
C GLN A 12 9.73 -20.08 20.15
N ALA A 13 9.70 -19.19 19.16
CA ALA A 13 10.63 -18.06 19.10
C ALA A 13 10.41 -17.11 20.29
N VAL A 14 11.50 -16.52 20.79
CA VAL A 14 11.47 -15.67 22.01
C VAL A 14 10.59 -14.44 21.83
N ASP A 15 10.54 -13.90 20.62
CA ASP A 15 9.73 -12.75 20.22
C ASP A 15 8.24 -13.08 20.06
N PHE A 16 7.85 -14.36 20.01
CA PHE A 16 6.46 -14.78 19.82
C PHE A 16 5.52 -14.19 20.87
N TYR A 17 5.95 -14.14 22.14
CA TYR A 17 5.16 -13.55 23.22
C TYR A 17 4.81 -12.08 22.91
N TRP A 18 5.79 -11.30 22.44
CA TRP A 18 5.57 -9.90 22.07
C TRP A 18 4.70 -9.76 20.83
N ASN A 19 4.84 -10.65 19.85
CA ASN A 19 3.99 -10.68 18.66
C ASN A 19 2.52 -10.96 19.05
N LEU A 20 2.29 -11.87 20.00
CA LEU A 20 0.96 -12.16 20.52
C LEU A 20 0.37 -10.98 21.30
N GLU A 21 1.16 -10.32 22.14
CA GLU A 21 0.72 -9.12 22.87
C GLU A 21 0.38 -7.95 21.93
N LEU A 22 1.15 -7.77 20.85
CA LEU A 22 0.81 -6.82 19.79
C LEU A 22 -0.48 -7.22 19.08
N ALA A 23 -0.66 -8.50 18.77
CA ALA A 23 -1.86 -9.01 18.11
C ALA A 23 -3.13 -8.80 18.96
N LYS A 24 -3.04 -8.88 20.29
CA LYS A 24 -4.15 -8.57 21.21
C LYS A 24 -4.60 -7.11 21.17
N ARG A 25 -3.81 -6.19 20.60
CA ARG A 25 -4.20 -4.78 20.38
C ARG A 25 -5.19 -4.61 19.22
N GLY A 26 -5.31 -5.61 18.35
CA GLY A 26 -6.36 -5.71 17.36
C GLY A 26 -7.48 -6.64 17.82
N ALA A 27 -8.41 -6.96 16.91
CA ALA A 27 -9.43 -7.98 17.15
C ALA A 27 -8.82 -9.37 16.92
N LEU A 28 -8.24 -9.95 17.98
CA LEU A 28 -7.60 -11.27 17.96
C LEU A 28 -8.64 -12.41 17.96
N ARG A 29 -8.39 -13.42 17.14
CA ARG A 29 -9.07 -14.71 17.10
C ARG A 29 -8.03 -15.83 17.08
N GLU A 30 -8.37 -16.94 17.70
CA GLU A 30 -7.54 -18.14 17.76
C GLU A 30 -8.25 -19.30 17.08
N PHE A 31 -7.52 -20.05 16.26
CA PHE A 31 -8.02 -21.21 15.55
C PHE A 31 -7.14 -22.42 15.82
N ASN A 32 -7.74 -23.51 16.27
CA ASN A 32 -7.07 -24.79 16.43
C ASN A 32 -7.24 -25.61 15.14
N VAL A 33 -6.14 -25.84 14.44
CA VAL A 33 -6.08 -26.61 13.20
C VAL A 33 -5.41 -27.95 13.47
N PRO A 34 -6.08 -29.09 13.18
CA PRO A 34 -5.49 -30.41 13.35
C PRO A 34 -4.18 -30.58 12.55
N PRO A 35 -3.20 -31.35 13.06
CA PRO A 35 -3.27 -32.16 14.29
C PRO A 35 -2.88 -31.43 15.58
N ASN A 36 -2.29 -30.23 15.56
CA ASN A 36 -2.03 -29.41 16.77
C ASN A 36 -1.49 -28.00 16.44
N ILE A 37 -1.94 -27.38 15.36
CA ILE A 37 -1.45 -26.07 14.92
C ILE A 37 -2.41 -25.00 15.42
N ILE A 38 -1.92 -24.09 16.26
CA ILE A 38 -2.68 -22.91 16.65
C ILE A 38 -2.35 -21.77 15.69
N ILE A 39 -3.39 -21.18 15.11
CA ILE A 39 -3.32 -20.02 14.23
C ILE A 39 -3.95 -18.82 14.93
N TYR A 40 -3.23 -17.72 14.97
CA TYR A 40 -3.71 -16.43 15.47
C TYR A 40 -4.05 -15.55 14.29
N GLU A 41 -5.21 -14.90 14.36
CA GLU A 41 -5.65 -13.90 13.39
C GLU A 41 -6.00 -12.62 14.13
N SER A 42 -5.35 -11.52 13.80
CA SER A 42 -5.65 -10.21 14.39
C SER A 42 -5.99 -9.19 13.33
N THR A 43 -7.13 -8.54 13.49
CA THR A 43 -7.63 -7.51 12.56
C THR A 43 -7.45 -6.12 13.16
N PHE A 44 -6.95 -5.19 12.34
CA PHE A 44 -6.78 -3.78 12.68
C PHE A 44 -7.59 -2.91 11.71
N ASP A 45 -8.30 -1.93 12.26
CA ASP A 45 -9.02 -0.91 11.52
C ASP A 45 -8.12 0.30 11.26
N LEU A 46 -7.80 0.51 9.99
CA LEU A 46 -6.91 1.60 9.56
C LEU A 46 -7.61 2.97 9.58
N LEU A 47 -8.92 3.05 9.85
CA LEU A 47 -9.57 4.32 10.17
C LEU A 47 -9.20 4.85 11.55
N ASN A 48 -8.72 4.00 12.45
CA ASN A 48 -8.30 4.39 13.79
C ASN A 48 -6.77 4.65 13.83
N PRO A 49 -6.31 5.89 14.06
CA PRO A 49 -4.88 6.23 14.10
C PRO A 49 -4.06 5.38 15.07
N ILE A 50 -4.65 5.00 16.21
CA ILE A 50 -3.99 4.16 17.21
C ILE A 50 -3.76 2.76 16.65
N GLN A 51 -4.76 2.20 15.98
CA GLN A 51 -4.65 0.87 15.37
C GLN A 51 -3.71 0.85 14.16
N VAL A 52 -3.55 1.95 13.43
CA VAL A 52 -2.52 2.09 12.39
C VAL A 52 -1.12 1.87 12.97
N GLY A 53 -0.83 2.50 14.12
CA GLY A 53 0.44 2.30 14.82
C GLY A 53 0.66 0.86 15.26
N HIS A 54 -0.38 0.21 15.81
CA HIS A 54 -0.30 -1.20 16.20
C HIS A 54 -0.13 -2.14 15.00
N ALA A 55 -0.87 -1.92 13.90
CA ALA A 55 -0.73 -2.66 12.66
C ALA A 55 0.68 -2.52 12.06
N LEU A 56 1.27 -1.32 12.11
CA LEU A 56 2.65 -1.10 11.66
C LEU A 56 3.64 -1.88 12.52
N SER A 57 3.50 -1.83 13.86
CA SER A 57 4.35 -2.61 14.76
C SER A 57 4.20 -4.11 14.52
N MET A 58 2.97 -4.60 14.29
CA MET A 58 2.70 -6.00 13.95
C MET A 58 3.39 -6.39 12.64
N ALA A 59 3.25 -5.57 11.60
CA ALA A 59 3.89 -5.79 10.31
C ALA A 59 5.42 -5.87 10.45
N LYS A 60 6.03 -4.95 11.22
CA LYS A 60 7.47 -4.95 11.52
C LYS A 60 7.91 -6.22 12.26
N ALA A 61 7.12 -6.65 13.25
CA ALA A 61 7.44 -7.81 14.07
C ALA A 61 7.36 -9.13 13.28
N LEU A 62 6.38 -9.25 12.40
CA LEU A 62 6.18 -10.45 11.56
C LEU A 62 7.01 -10.45 10.27
N MET A 63 7.82 -9.43 10.00
CA MET A 63 8.59 -9.30 8.74
C MET A 63 9.44 -10.53 8.38
N LEU A 64 9.99 -11.19 9.40
CA LEU A 64 10.90 -12.32 9.22
C LEU A 64 10.18 -13.68 9.33
N ASP A 65 8.90 -13.69 9.74
CA ASP A 65 8.11 -14.91 9.78
C ASP A 65 7.55 -15.23 8.40
N LYS A 66 8.19 -16.17 7.71
CA LYS A 66 7.77 -16.63 6.37
C LYS A 66 6.41 -17.32 6.35
N ARG A 67 5.86 -17.69 7.50
CA ARG A 67 4.54 -18.32 7.65
C ARG A 67 3.47 -17.33 8.05
N ALA A 68 3.85 -16.08 8.33
CA ALA A 68 2.91 -15.02 8.57
C ALA A 68 2.31 -14.53 7.25
N GLU A 69 1.01 -14.29 7.28
CA GLU A 69 0.24 -13.80 6.16
C GLU A 69 -0.45 -12.50 6.57
N VAL A 70 -0.70 -11.63 5.60
CA VAL A 70 -1.45 -10.40 5.82
C VAL A 70 -2.44 -10.20 4.68
N PHE A 71 -3.65 -9.75 5.02
CA PHE A 71 -4.78 -9.66 4.11
C PHE A 71 -5.48 -8.31 4.25
N SER A 72 -5.97 -7.78 3.14
CA SER A 72 -7.00 -6.74 3.14
C SER A 72 -8.23 -7.28 2.41
N GLY A 73 -9.30 -7.54 3.17
CA GLY A 73 -10.42 -8.33 2.67
C GLY A 73 -9.97 -9.74 2.24
N ASN A 74 -10.19 -10.07 0.97
CA ASN A 74 -9.80 -11.36 0.39
C ASN A 74 -8.44 -11.32 -0.32
N THR A 75 -7.77 -10.16 -0.36
CA THR A 75 -6.51 -10.00 -1.07
C THR A 75 -5.34 -10.29 -0.12
N SER A 76 -4.52 -11.27 -0.46
CA SER A 76 -3.25 -11.52 0.22
C SER A 76 -2.23 -10.47 -0.18
N LEU A 77 -1.49 -9.97 0.81
CA LEU A 77 -0.53 -8.90 0.67
C LEU A 77 0.85 -9.36 1.15
N THR A 78 1.90 -8.71 0.66
CA THR A 78 3.26 -8.95 1.15
C THR A 78 3.53 -8.09 2.39
N MET A 79 4.17 -8.70 3.40
CA MET A 79 4.45 -8.01 4.67
C MET A 79 5.34 -6.76 4.49
N THR A 80 6.29 -6.82 3.55
CA THR A 80 7.16 -5.70 3.17
C THR A 80 6.35 -4.50 2.68
N THR A 81 5.46 -4.72 1.72
CA THR A 81 4.59 -3.69 1.16
C THR A 81 3.67 -3.12 2.24
N VAL A 82 3.07 -3.97 3.07
CA VAL A 82 2.22 -3.55 4.18
C VAL A 82 2.98 -2.63 5.15
N ARG A 83 4.17 -3.03 5.59
CA ARG A 83 5.01 -2.21 6.48
C ARG A 83 5.28 -0.84 5.88
N ASP A 84 5.70 -0.78 4.60
CA ASP A 84 6.10 0.48 3.97
C ASP A 84 4.89 1.41 3.77
N VAL A 85 3.74 0.84 3.38
CA VAL A 85 2.46 1.57 3.24
C VAL A 85 2.01 2.11 4.59
N LEU A 86 2.01 1.29 5.65
CA LEU A 86 1.58 1.73 6.98
C LEU A 86 2.54 2.76 7.59
N GLN A 87 3.84 2.64 7.36
CA GLN A 87 4.83 3.62 7.82
C GLN A 87 4.59 4.98 7.18
N CYS A 88 4.37 5.00 5.86
CA CYS A 88 3.95 6.19 5.14
C CYS A 88 2.65 6.76 5.73
N TYR A 89 1.63 5.91 5.83
CA TYR A 89 0.30 6.35 6.25
C TYR A 89 0.32 6.95 7.65
N GLN A 90 1.02 6.32 8.60
CA GLN A 90 1.19 6.86 9.94
C GLN A 90 1.83 8.25 9.95
N GLN A 91 2.87 8.48 9.15
CA GLN A 91 3.50 9.79 9.01
C GLN A 91 2.53 10.84 8.45
N SER A 92 1.71 10.46 7.45
CA SER A 92 0.70 11.35 6.88
C SER A 92 -0.37 11.80 7.89
N MET A 93 -0.63 11.01 8.94
CA MET A 93 -1.61 11.37 9.98
C MET A 93 -1.05 12.39 10.98
N GLN A 94 0.25 12.65 10.98
CA GLN A 94 0.94 13.54 11.93
C GLN A 94 1.25 14.92 11.33
N ALA A 95 0.98 15.14 10.05
CA ALA A 95 1.34 16.35 9.32
C ALA A 95 0.11 17.17 8.92
N GLU A 96 0.27 18.50 8.88
CA GLU A 96 -0.74 19.42 8.34
C GLU A 96 -0.95 19.21 6.83
N ASP A 97 0.14 18.93 6.11
CA ASP A 97 0.11 18.50 4.71
C ASP A 97 0.35 16.99 4.60
N TYR A 98 -0.73 16.23 4.78
CA TYR A 98 -0.70 14.77 4.66
C TYR A 98 -0.33 14.29 3.24
N HIS A 99 -0.43 15.16 2.22
CA HIS A 99 -0.05 14.82 0.86
C HIS A 99 1.47 14.70 0.72
N ALA A 100 2.28 15.49 1.43
CA ALA A 100 3.74 15.46 1.32
C ALA A 100 4.38 14.11 1.71
N HIS A 101 3.76 13.33 2.60
CA HIS A 101 4.35 12.10 3.15
C HIS A 101 3.98 10.84 2.36
N CYS A 102 2.77 10.80 1.80
CA CYS A 102 2.30 9.65 1.04
C CYS A 102 2.08 9.89 -0.43
N TRP A 103 2.15 11.15 -0.87
CA TRP A 103 2.11 11.49 -2.27
C TRP A 103 3.49 11.71 -2.85
N PHE A 104 3.57 11.48 -4.15
CA PHE A 104 4.76 11.70 -4.95
C PHE A 104 4.31 12.05 -6.36
N LYS A 105 5.11 12.89 -6.99
CA LYS A 105 4.94 13.29 -8.38
C LYS A 105 5.64 12.25 -9.25
N ILE A 106 4.88 11.64 -10.15
CA ILE A 106 5.43 10.81 -11.23
C ILE A 106 5.41 11.64 -12.49
N ARG A 107 6.59 11.87 -13.09
CA ARG A 107 6.67 12.45 -14.43
C ARG A 107 6.50 11.34 -15.47
N LEU A 108 5.54 11.49 -16.37
CA LEU A 108 5.45 10.62 -17.54
C LEU A 108 6.33 11.19 -18.65
N THR A 109 7.45 10.53 -18.94
CA THR A 109 8.22 10.75 -20.16
C THR A 109 7.69 9.83 -21.26
N PHE A 110 6.96 10.43 -22.22
CA PHE A 110 6.44 9.72 -23.38
C PHE A 110 7.55 9.57 -24.43
N ASP A 111 8.38 8.55 -24.29
CA ASP A 111 9.24 8.08 -25.37
C ASP A 111 8.51 6.97 -26.14
N LEU A 112 8.50 7.07 -27.48
CA LEU A 112 7.77 6.19 -28.41
C LEU A 112 8.28 4.74 -28.41
N THR A 113 9.33 4.43 -27.64
CA THR A 113 9.93 3.09 -27.59
C THR A 113 9.81 2.41 -26.23
N VAL A 114 9.86 3.15 -25.12
CA VAL A 114 9.60 2.65 -23.75
C VAL A 114 9.21 3.83 -22.87
N THR A 115 8.00 3.81 -22.29
CA THR A 115 7.59 4.82 -21.30
C THR A 115 8.34 4.57 -19.98
N ARG A 116 9.31 5.42 -19.64
CA ARG A 116 10.03 5.38 -18.36
C ARG A 116 9.34 6.30 -17.35
N PHE A 117 9.36 5.88 -16.09
CA PHE A 117 8.79 6.61 -14.97
C PHE A 117 9.93 7.20 -14.17
N GLU A 118 10.04 8.53 -14.16
CA GLU A 118 11.03 9.24 -13.36
C GLU A 118 10.33 9.89 -12.17
N VAL A 119 10.86 9.62 -10.97
CA VAL A 119 10.40 10.22 -9.72
C VAL A 119 11.26 11.46 -9.50
N GLU A 120 10.75 12.64 -9.87
CA GLU A 120 11.46 13.92 -9.69
C GLU A 120 10.84 14.77 -8.58
N SER A 121 11.70 15.50 -7.86
CA SER A 121 11.30 16.66 -7.08
C SER A 121 11.30 17.88 -8.01
N ASP A 122 10.10 18.27 -8.46
CA ASP A 122 9.78 19.50 -9.20
C ASP A 122 10.72 19.93 -10.34
N GLU A 123 10.24 19.83 -11.60
CA GLU A 123 9.92 20.98 -12.47
C GLU A 123 9.51 20.53 -13.90
N ALA A 124 8.46 21.17 -14.43
CA ALA A 124 8.10 21.26 -15.86
C ALA A 124 7.80 19.96 -16.65
N GLY A 125 7.04 19.02 -16.07
CA GLY A 125 6.50 17.85 -16.79
C GLY A 125 5.04 17.54 -16.48
N LYS A 126 4.41 16.64 -17.27
CA LYS A 126 3.11 16.03 -16.92
C LYS A 126 3.31 15.16 -15.70
N ALA A 127 2.71 15.54 -14.58
CA ALA A 127 2.90 14.86 -13.31
C ALA A 127 1.60 14.24 -12.80
N PHE A 128 1.70 13.02 -12.29
CA PHE A 128 0.63 12.34 -11.56
C PHE A 128 0.97 12.38 -10.08
N VAL A 129 0.02 12.81 -9.25
CA VAL A 129 0.20 12.83 -7.81
C VAL A 129 -0.53 11.61 -7.24
N PHE A 130 0.20 10.72 -6.58
CA PHE A 130 -0.30 9.40 -6.19
C PHE A 130 -0.36 9.22 -4.68
N PRO A 131 -1.49 8.85 -4.07
CA PRO A 131 -1.66 8.81 -2.61
C PRO A 131 -0.91 7.69 -1.86
N CYS A 132 -0.02 6.96 -2.52
CA CYS A 132 0.78 5.93 -1.86
C CYS A 132 2.13 5.71 -2.55
N ARG A 133 3.20 6.24 -1.95
CA ARG A 133 4.61 6.14 -2.43
C ARG A 133 5.01 4.77 -2.98
N CYS A 134 4.64 3.69 -2.29
CA CYS A 134 4.97 2.32 -2.69
C CYS A 134 4.08 1.79 -3.83
N ALA A 135 2.89 2.35 -4.00
CA ALA A 135 1.92 1.90 -4.99
C ALA A 135 2.27 2.41 -6.38
N ALA A 136 2.70 3.66 -6.51
CA ALA A 136 2.98 4.20 -7.85
C ALA A 136 4.45 4.19 -8.28
N SER A 137 5.40 3.81 -7.40
CA SER A 137 6.66 3.24 -7.86
C SER A 137 6.44 1.88 -8.53
N GLN A 138 5.24 1.29 -8.44
CA GLN A 138 4.86 0.06 -9.13
C GLN A 138 3.86 0.32 -10.28
N ALA A 139 3.47 1.58 -10.50
CA ALA A 139 2.59 1.99 -11.60
C ALA A 139 3.34 2.10 -12.95
N TYR A 140 4.29 1.19 -13.22
CA TYR A 140 5.05 1.15 -14.47
C TYR A 140 4.18 0.65 -15.65
N GLY A 141 4.49 1.10 -16.86
CA GLY A 141 3.86 0.62 -18.10
C GLY A 141 2.50 1.25 -18.46
N ILE A 142 2.27 2.51 -18.08
CA ILE A 142 1.13 3.28 -18.59
C ILE A 142 1.49 3.80 -19.99
N HIS A 143 0.69 3.47 -20.98
CA HIS A 143 0.89 3.86 -22.37
C HIS A 143 -0.27 4.73 -22.86
N TYR A 144 0.07 5.79 -23.60
CA TYR A 144 -0.94 6.66 -24.22
C TYR A 144 -1.76 5.94 -25.29
N GLU A 145 -1.12 5.04 -26.04
CA GLU A 145 -1.74 4.27 -27.13
C GLU A 145 -2.56 3.08 -26.63
N HIS A 146 -2.51 2.77 -25.34
CA HIS A 146 -3.27 1.66 -24.78
C HIS A 146 -4.78 1.97 -24.85
N PRO A 147 -5.62 1.02 -25.28
CA PRO A 147 -7.05 1.28 -25.53
C PRO A 147 -7.84 1.61 -24.25
N GLY A 148 -7.32 1.23 -23.08
CA GLY A 148 -7.87 1.58 -21.77
C GLY A 148 -7.40 2.95 -21.24
N THR A 149 -8.27 3.64 -20.51
CA THR A 149 -7.96 4.94 -19.89
C THR A 149 -6.74 4.87 -18.97
N ILE A 150 -6.05 6.00 -18.78
CA ILE A 150 -4.91 6.11 -17.85
C ILE A 150 -5.30 5.60 -16.46
N TYR A 151 -6.49 5.95 -15.96
CA TYR A 151 -7.02 5.47 -14.69
C TYR A 151 -7.14 3.94 -14.62
N ALA A 152 -7.61 3.28 -15.69
CA ALA A 152 -7.70 1.83 -15.74
C ALA A 152 -6.33 1.14 -15.76
N GLN A 153 -5.35 1.75 -16.45
CA GLN A 153 -3.97 1.26 -16.47
C GLN A 153 -3.31 1.39 -15.09
N VAL A 154 -3.56 2.51 -14.41
CA VAL A 154 -3.15 2.74 -13.02
C VAL A 154 -3.78 1.73 -12.08
N ASP A 155 -5.11 1.55 -12.10
CA ASP A 155 -5.81 0.58 -11.24
C ASP A 155 -5.24 -0.83 -11.42
N SER A 156 -4.99 -1.22 -12.67
CA SER A 156 -4.37 -2.50 -13.02
C SER A 156 -2.95 -2.64 -12.46
N ALA A 157 -2.14 -1.58 -12.50
CA ALA A 157 -0.80 -1.62 -11.94
C ALA A 157 -0.81 -1.69 -10.40
N LEU A 158 -1.69 -0.94 -9.73
CA LEU A 158 -1.87 -0.99 -8.28
C LEU A 158 -2.40 -2.36 -7.80
N TRP A 159 -3.26 -2.99 -8.60
CA TRP A 159 -3.72 -4.36 -8.37
C TRP A 159 -2.56 -5.36 -8.47
N ARG A 160 -1.79 -5.32 -9.56
CA ARG A 160 -0.60 -6.19 -9.76
C ARG A 160 0.44 -6.01 -8.65
N ALA A 161 0.61 -4.79 -8.15
CA ALA A 161 1.53 -4.46 -7.08
C ALA A 161 1.01 -4.84 -5.67
N GLY A 162 -0.26 -5.22 -5.54
CA GLY A 162 -0.88 -5.50 -4.25
C GLY A 162 -0.98 -4.27 -3.33
N THR A 163 -1.16 -3.08 -3.89
CA THR A 163 -1.20 -1.80 -3.14
C THR A 163 -2.53 -1.06 -3.24
N ARG A 164 -3.49 -1.59 -4.01
CA ARG A 164 -4.86 -1.04 -4.17
C ARG A 164 -5.62 -0.86 -2.84
N TRP A 165 -5.21 -1.54 -1.78
CA TRP A 165 -5.85 -1.46 -0.46
C TRP A 165 -5.41 -0.26 0.40
N CYS A 166 -4.44 0.53 -0.06
CA CYS A 166 -3.87 1.63 0.74
C CYS A 166 -4.97 2.60 1.24
N PRO A 167 -5.01 2.95 2.55
CA PRO A 167 -6.09 3.74 3.13
C PRO A 167 -6.29 5.14 2.55
N ARG A 168 -5.25 5.74 1.97
CA ARG A 168 -5.33 7.07 1.31
C ARG A 168 -5.55 6.98 -0.18
N LEU A 169 -5.62 5.78 -0.76
CA LEU A 169 -5.99 5.58 -2.15
C LEU A 169 -7.49 5.93 -2.31
N GLU A 170 -7.80 7.22 -2.34
CA GLU A 170 -9.12 7.72 -2.74
C GLU A 170 -9.39 7.39 -4.20
N ASP A 171 -10.64 7.56 -4.61
CA ASP A 171 -11.11 7.28 -5.97
C ASP A 171 -10.09 7.84 -6.97
N LEU A 172 -9.67 7.00 -7.92
CA LEU A 172 -8.62 7.33 -8.88
C LEU A 172 -8.96 8.61 -9.66
N SER A 173 -10.22 9.08 -9.60
CA SER A 173 -10.66 10.42 -10.01
C SER A 173 -9.90 11.60 -9.38
N GLU A 174 -9.30 11.45 -8.20
CA GLU A 174 -8.46 12.48 -7.58
C GLU A 174 -7.04 12.54 -8.15
N ILE A 175 -6.67 11.59 -9.00
CA ILE A 175 -5.44 11.69 -9.78
C ILE A 175 -5.60 12.86 -10.74
N LYS A 176 -5.11 14.02 -10.29
CA LYS A 176 -5.07 15.26 -11.06
C LYS A 176 -3.93 15.15 -12.06
N LEU A 177 -4.30 15.15 -13.35
CA LEU A 177 -3.37 15.47 -14.43
C LEU A 177 -2.97 16.94 -14.29
N VAL A 178 -1.76 17.18 -13.81
CA VAL A 178 -1.19 18.53 -13.79
C VAL A 178 -0.44 18.74 -15.11
N ASN A 179 -0.79 19.83 -15.80
CA ASN A 179 -0.31 20.28 -17.12
C ASN A 179 -0.84 19.51 -18.35
N VAL A 180 -2.04 19.89 -18.81
CA VAL A 180 -2.52 19.55 -20.16
C VAL A 180 -2.79 20.85 -20.93
N GLU A 181 -1.75 21.44 -21.52
CA GLU A 181 -1.94 22.11 -22.80
C GLU A 181 -1.85 21.04 -23.88
N LEU A 182 -3.01 20.62 -24.39
CA LEU A 182 -3.09 19.86 -25.63
C LEU A 182 -2.64 20.79 -26.76
N GLN A 183 -1.35 20.82 -27.05
CA GLN A 183 -0.91 21.30 -28.37
C GLN A 183 -1.36 20.27 -29.41
N THR A 184 -2.60 20.43 -29.88
CA THR A 184 -3.02 19.91 -31.17
C THR A 184 -2.10 20.53 -32.21
N LYS A 185 -1.13 19.76 -32.70
CA LYS A 185 -0.36 20.13 -33.90
C LYS A 185 -1.37 20.33 -35.04
N ARG A 186 -1.42 21.55 -35.57
CA ARG A 186 -1.94 21.85 -36.90
C ARG A 186 -1.03 21.27 -37.96
#